data_AF-A0A0A0BKI5-F1
#
_entry.id   AF-A0A0A0BKI5-F1
#
_cell.length_a   1.000
_cell.length_b   1.000
_cell.length_c   1.000
_cell.angle_alpha   90.00
_cell.angle_beta   90.00
_cell.angle_gamma   90.00
#
_symmetry.space_group_name_H-M   'P 1'
#
loop_
_entity.id
_entity.type
_entity.pdbx_description
1 polymer ?
#
loop_
_entity_poly.entity_id
_entity_poly.type
_entity_poly.pdbx_seq_one_letter_code
_entity_poly.pdbx_strand_id
1 'polypeptide(L)'
;KIFQDIYFSVEDTDGIGVLYTKTGEYSAILRMENPVQKYSANIDSYYEFTNLFAAIAQTLGEGYALHKQDIFTRKQFKDESGKGHEFLSESYFRYFNGREYTDSMTYLTITQENKKSRLMSFDNKKWRDFLVKIRKVQDQLKDASIKSEFLGKQEASLYVDRFFAMNFRDKMVSMTGFKVDDETIGMGDRRCKVYSLVDVDSANLPTQIRPFTNIEVNNTSMPVDLVALVDSIPGVESVVYNQIIFVPNQKRELAL
;
A
#
# COMPACT_ATOMS: atom_id res chain seq x y z
N LYS A 1 17.81 -7.01 -20.73
CA LYS A 1 18.14 -7.56 -19.40
C LYS A 1 17.00 -8.48 -19.00
N ILE A 2 17.29 -9.74 -18.65
CA ILE A 2 16.30 -10.69 -18.13
C ILE A 2 15.78 -10.13 -16.79
N PHE A 3 14.47 -10.23 -16.52
CA PHE A 3 13.88 -9.91 -15.22
C PHE A 3 14.63 -10.69 -14.14
N GLN A 4 15.45 -10.01 -13.34
CA GLN A 4 16.09 -10.62 -12.18
C GLN A 4 15.08 -10.58 -11.04
N ASP A 5 14.82 -11.71 -10.36
CA ASP A 5 13.94 -11.69 -9.18
C ASP A 5 14.44 -10.62 -8.20
N ILE A 6 13.54 -9.74 -7.80
CA ILE A 6 13.88 -8.52 -7.05
C ILE A 6 14.05 -8.88 -5.56
N TYR A 7 13.44 -9.97 -5.10
CA TYR A 7 13.56 -10.51 -3.75
C TYR A 7 14.11 -11.94 -3.77
N PHE A 8 14.77 -12.32 -2.67
CA PHE A 8 15.46 -13.60 -2.48
C PHE A 8 14.54 -14.64 -1.83
N SER A 9 13.88 -14.28 -0.73
CA SER A 9 13.02 -15.18 0.04
C SER A 9 12.00 -14.41 0.88
N VAL A 10 10.96 -15.11 1.32
CA VAL A 10 10.06 -14.68 2.41
C VAL A 10 10.22 -15.67 3.55
N GLU A 11 10.63 -15.19 4.72
CA GLU A 11 10.81 -16.02 5.92
C GLU A 11 9.78 -15.67 6.98
N ASP A 12 9.40 -16.66 7.78
CA ASP A 12 8.51 -16.43 8.91
C ASP A 12 9.35 -16.02 10.13
N THR A 13 8.99 -14.89 10.74
CA THR A 13 9.60 -14.39 11.98
C THR A 13 8.47 -14.02 12.94
N ASP A 14 8.21 -14.87 13.93
CA ASP A 14 7.13 -14.70 14.91
C ASP A 14 5.76 -14.40 14.26
N GLY A 15 5.43 -15.08 13.15
CA GLY A 15 4.18 -14.87 12.41
C GLY A 15 4.20 -13.67 11.45
N ILE A 16 5.33 -12.96 11.32
CA ILE A 16 5.54 -11.90 10.33
C ILE A 16 6.31 -12.49 9.14
N GLY A 17 5.74 -12.37 7.93
CA GLY A 17 6.43 -12.68 6.68
C GLY A 17 7.41 -11.58 6.32
N VAL A 18 8.70 -11.81 6.59
CA VAL A 18 9.77 -10.85 6.26
C VAL A 18 10.35 -11.17 4.90
N LEU A 19 10.32 -10.17 4.00
CA LEU A 19 10.89 -10.25 2.67
C LEU A 19 12.36 -9.83 2.71
N TYR A 20 13.21 -10.65 2.13
CA TYR A 20 14.63 -10.36 1.97
C TYR A 20 14.91 -10.03 0.51
N THR A 21 15.53 -8.89 0.25
CA THR A 21 16.00 -8.56 -1.10
C THR A 21 17.35 -9.23 -1.37
N LYS A 22 17.73 -9.32 -2.65
CA LYS A 22 19.09 -9.79 -3.02
C LYS A 22 20.20 -8.84 -2.55
N THR A 23 19.85 -7.60 -2.21
CA THR A 23 20.74 -6.55 -1.71
C THR A 23 20.76 -6.47 -0.17
N GLY A 24 20.07 -7.39 0.51
CA GLY A 24 20.14 -7.54 1.97
C GLY A 24 19.28 -6.54 2.74
N GLU A 25 18.30 -5.93 2.09
CA GLU A 25 17.24 -5.20 2.78
C GLU A 25 16.19 -6.15 3.34
N TYR A 26 15.57 -5.75 4.45
CA TYR A 26 14.46 -6.46 5.08
C TYR A 26 13.20 -5.64 4.96
N SER A 27 12.10 -6.26 4.54
CA SER A 27 10.79 -5.61 4.46
C SER A 27 9.73 -6.40 5.21
N ALA A 28 8.86 -5.69 5.93
CA ALA A 28 7.66 -6.24 6.53
C ALA A 28 6.44 -5.49 5.99
N ILE A 29 5.35 -6.22 5.76
CA ILE A 29 4.13 -5.68 5.14
C ILE A 29 3.01 -5.75 6.16
N LEU A 30 2.40 -4.60 6.47
CA LEU A 30 1.14 -4.54 7.20
C LEU A 30 -0.02 -4.36 6.22
N ARG A 31 -1.10 -5.11 6.42
CA ARG A 31 -2.41 -4.74 5.91
C ARG A 31 -3.07 -3.82 6.94
N MET A 32 -3.72 -2.75 6.47
CA MET A 32 -4.43 -1.81 7.34
C MET A 32 -5.75 -1.35 6.72
N GLU A 33 -6.72 -1.01 7.57
CA GLU A 33 -7.93 -0.31 7.14
C GLU A 33 -7.62 1.19 6.98
N ASN A 34 -8.04 1.79 5.87
CA ASN A 34 -7.93 3.24 5.71
C ASN A 34 -8.93 3.92 6.66
N PRO A 35 -8.48 4.78 7.59
CA PRO A 35 -9.35 5.37 8.61
C PRO A 35 -10.31 6.41 8.04
N VAL A 36 -9.98 7.01 6.88
CA VAL A 36 -10.82 8.04 6.26
C VAL A 36 -11.68 7.43 5.17
N GLN A 37 -12.99 7.35 5.42
CA GLN A 37 -13.93 6.88 4.41
C GLN A 37 -14.08 7.90 3.28
N LYS A 38 -14.25 7.42 2.05
CA LYS A 38 -14.36 8.26 0.83
C LYS A 38 -15.39 9.39 0.94
N TYR A 39 -16.51 9.13 1.61
CA TYR A 39 -17.61 10.10 1.77
C TYR A 39 -17.83 10.52 3.23
N SER A 40 -16.75 10.55 4.03
CA SER A 40 -16.83 10.91 5.46
C SER A 40 -17.17 12.39 5.69
N ALA A 41 -16.82 13.26 4.75
CA ALA A 41 -16.85 14.72 4.89
C ALA A 41 -16.10 15.25 6.14
N ASN A 42 -15.19 14.45 6.72
CA ASN A 42 -14.51 14.78 7.97
C ASN A 42 -13.08 15.27 7.70
N ILE A 43 -12.89 16.59 7.80
CA ILE A 43 -11.59 17.26 7.61
C ILE A 43 -10.57 16.81 8.66
N ASP A 44 -10.98 16.70 9.91
CA ASP A 44 -10.08 16.41 11.03
C ASP A 44 -9.45 15.03 10.86
N SER A 45 -10.21 14.05 10.39
CA SER A 45 -9.68 12.70 10.10
C SER A 45 -8.56 12.70 9.06
N TYR A 46 -8.57 13.58 8.05
CA TYR A 46 -7.47 13.69 7.09
C TYR A 46 -6.19 14.24 7.75
N TYR A 47 -6.32 15.21 8.66
CA TYR A 47 -5.19 15.75 9.42
C TYR A 47 -4.66 14.74 10.44
N GLU A 48 -5.54 14.08 11.20
CA GLU A 48 -5.19 13.03 12.16
C GLU A 48 -4.40 11.91 11.47
N PHE A 49 -4.87 11.45 10.31
CA PHE A 49 -4.18 10.42 9.54
C PHE A 49 -2.81 10.88 9.02
N THR A 50 -2.72 12.11 8.55
CA THR A 50 -1.45 12.71 8.09
C THR A 50 -0.45 12.85 9.24
N ASN A 51 -0.90 13.31 10.41
CA ASN A 51 -0.08 13.45 11.60
C ASN A 51 0.42 12.09 12.10
N LEU A 52 -0.44 11.06 12.06
CA LEU A 52 -0.05 9.69 12.37
C LEU A 52 1.06 9.19 11.44
N PHE A 53 0.91 9.39 10.13
CA PHE A 53 1.94 9.01 9.15
C PHE A 53 3.27 9.75 9.36
N ALA A 54 3.21 11.04 9.73
CA ALA A 54 4.39 11.81 10.12
C ALA A 54 5.06 11.23 11.38
N ALA A 55 4.27 10.87 12.39
CA ALA A 55 4.78 10.24 13.61
C ALA A 55 5.41 8.85 13.35
N ILE A 56 4.82 8.05 12.44
CA ILE A 56 5.38 6.77 11.99
C ILE A 56 6.72 6.99 11.29
N ALA A 57 6.80 7.96 10.39
CA ALA A 57 8.05 8.29 9.70
C ALA A 57 9.15 8.74 10.69
N GLN A 58 8.79 9.49 11.72
CA GLN A 58 9.72 9.88 12.80
C GLN A 58 10.18 8.68 13.64
N THR A 59 9.28 7.75 14.00
CA THR A 59 9.63 6.52 14.74
C THR A 59 10.62 5.66 13.95
N LEU A 60 10.41 5.52 12.64
CA LEU A 60 11.29 4.77 11.76
C LEU A 60 12.65 5.47 11.61
N GLY A 61 12.63 6.78 11.37
CA GLY A 61 13.82 7.61 11.22
C GLY A 61 14.63 7.27 9.96
N GLU A 62 15.91 7.61 9.99
CA GLU A 62 16.82 7.45 8.86
C GLU A 62 17.07 5.98 8.49
N GLY A 63 17.27 5.72 7.19
CA GLY A 63 17.59 4.40 6.68
C GLY A 63 16.38 3.46 6.58
N TYR A 64 15.17 4.00 6.71
CA TYR A 64 13.93 3.30 6.46
C TYR A 64 13.19 3.92 5.27
N ALA A 65 12.61 3.05 4.44
CA ALA A 65 11.64 3.42 3.43
C ALA A 65 10.25 2.97 3.89
N LEU A 66 9.30 3.88 3.81
CA LEU A 66 7.88 3.64 4.04
C LEU A 66 7.16 3.66 2.70
N HIS A 67 6.47 2.59 2.37
CA HIS A 67 5.74 2.46 1.12
C HIS A 67 4.29 2.11 1.42
N LYS A 68 3.41 3.11 1.31
CA LYS A 68 1.96 2.94 1.39
C LYS A 68 1.42 2.64 0.00
N GLN A 69 0.62 1.58 -0.10
CA GLN A 69 -0.03 1.16 -1.33
C GLN A 69 -1.53 1.09 -1.10
N ASP A 70 -2.29 1.90 -1.84
CA ASP A 70 -3.75 1.80 -1.87
C ASP A 70 -4.17 1.15 -3.18
N ILE A 71 -4.84 0.01 -3.07
CA ILE A 71 -5.25 -0.83 -4.19
C ILE A 71 -6.76 -0.75 -4.30
N PHE A 72 -7.23 -0.16 -5.40
CA PHE A 72 -8.64 -0.07 -5.74
C PHE A 72 -8.94 -1.09 -6.82
N THR A 73 -9.89 -2.00 -6.61
CA THR A 73 -10.20 -3.06 -7.58
C THR A 73 -11.70 -3.19 -7.80
N ARG A 74 -12.11 -3.31 -9.07
CA ARG A 74 -13.50 -3.58 -9.43
C ARG A 74 -13.83 -5.04 -9.13
N LYS A 75 -14.85 -5.27 -8.32
CA LYS A 75 -15.37 -6.59 -7.96
C LYS A 75 -16.86 -6.67 -8.26
N GLN A 76 -17.35 -7.89 -8.39
CA GLN A 76 -18.78 -8.15 -8.48
C GLN A 76 -19.24 -8.73 -7.15
N PHE A 77 -20.29 -8.14 -6.59
CA PHE A 77 -20.85 -8.61 -5.35
C PHE A 77 -21.37 -10.05 -5.51
N LYS A 78 -20.94 -10.92 -4.61
CA LYS A 78 -21.41 -12.30 -4.50
C LYS A 78 -21.49 -12.64 -3.02
N ASP A 79 -22.54 -13.32 -2.62
CA ASP A 79 -22.62 -13.85 -1.27
C ASP A 79 -21.62 -15.01 -1.12
N GLU A 80 -20.61 -14.80 -0.27
CA GLU A 80 -19.57 -15.79 0.04
C GLU A 80 -19.78 -16.46 1.41
N SER A 81 -20.88 -16.15 2.11
CA SER A 81 -21.12 -16.67 3.46
C SER A 81 -21.34 -18.19 3.50
N GLY A 82 -21.72 -18.81 2.37
CA GLY A 82 -21.93 -20.25 2.22
C GLY A 82 -23.05 -20.81 3.10
N LYS A 83 -23.89 -19.94 3.67
CA LYS A 83 -24.99 -20.29 4.58
C LYS A 83 -26.32 -20.10 3.86
N GLY A 84 -27.31 -20.92 4.23
CA GLY A 84 -28.70 -20.64 3.88
C GLY A 84 -29.15 -19.39 4.62
N HIS A 85 -29.70 -18.44 3.89
CA HIS A 85 -30.23 -17.19 4.45
C HIS A 85 -31.73 -17.29 4.67
N GLU A 86 -32.24 -16.52 5.63
CA GLU A 86 -33.67 -16.26 5.72
C GLU A 86 -34.15 -15.48 4.47
N PHE A 87 -35.43 -15.60 4.12
CA PHE A 87 -36.00 -15.10 2.86
C PHE A 87 -35.67 -13.62 2.54
N LEU A 88 -35.68 -12.74 3.54
CA LEU A 88 -35.37 -11.32 3.34
C LEU A 88 -33.88 -11.10 3.04
N SER A 89 -33.01 -11.79 3.74
CA SER A 89 -31.56 -11.76 3.51
C SER A 89 -31.23 -12.39 2.15
N GLU A 90 -31.89 -13.48 1.77
CA GLU A 90 -31.75 -14.08 0.44
C GLU A 90 -32.19 -13.11 -0.66
N SER A 91 -33.32 -12.41 -0.48
CA SER A 91 -33.81 -11.40 -1.43
C SER A 91 -32.84 -10.22 -1.56
N TYR A 92 -32.26 -9.77 -0.44
CA TYR A 92 -31.21 -8.75 -0.41
C TYR A 92 -29.98 -9.19 -1.21
N PHE A 93 -29.41 -10.37 -0.91
CA PHE A 93 -28.23 -10.87 -1.61
C PHE A 93 -28.49 -11.08 -3.10
N ARG A 94 -29.67 -11.60 -3.45
CA ARG A 94 -30.11 -11.77 -4.84
C ARG A 94 -30.20 -10.43 -5.59
N TYR A 95 -30.67 -9.37 -4.93
CA TYR A 95 -30.78 -8.04 -5.53
C TYR A 95 -29.42 -7.39 -5.85
N PHE A 96 -28.41 -7.64 -5.00
CA PHE A 96 -27.06 -7.10 -5.18
C PHE A 96 -26.13 -8.03 -5.97
N ASN A 97 -26.47 -9.31 -6.13
CA ASN A 97 -25.62 -10.29 -6.81
C ASN A 97 -25.23 -9.83 -8.23
N GLY A 98 -23.93 -9.90 -8.53
CA GLY A 98 -23.34 -9.48 -9.79
C GLY A 98 -23.13 -7.97 -9.95
N ARG A 99 -23.64 -7.13 -9.03
CA ARG A 99 -23.42 -5.68 -9.11
C ARG A 99 -21.96 -5.33 -8.87
N GLU A 100 -21.45 -4.42 -9.68
CA GLU A 100 -20.09 -3.96 -9.56
C GLU A 100 -19.93 -2.99 -8.39
N TYR A 101 -18.83 -3.14 -7.66
CA TYR A 101 -18.38 -2.19 -6.65
C TYR A 101 -16.85 -2.09 -6.70
N THR A 102 -16.32 -0.98 -6.19
CA THR A 102 -14.87 -0.82 -6.00
C THR A 102 -14.51 -1.25 -4.59
N ASP A 103 -13.70 -2.29 -4.48
CA ASP A 103 -13.07 -2.70 -3.23
C ASP A 103 -11.75 -1.94 -3.04
N SER A 104 -11.35 -1.73 -1.79
CA SER A 104 -10.12 -0.99 -1.44
C SER A 104 -9.31 -1.76 -0.41
N MET A 105 -8.00 -1.87 -0.65
CA MET A 105 -7.05 -2.51 0.25
C MET A 105 -5.84 -1.60 0.43
N THR A 106 -5.44 -1.36 1.68
CA THR A 106 -4.27 -0.55 1.99
C THR A 106 -3.18 -1.42 2.62
N TYR A 107 -1.98 -1.32 2.06
CA TYR A 107 -0.78 -1.98 2.58
C TYR A 107 0.27 -0.93 2.96
N LEU A 108 1.00 -1.21 4.04
CA LEU A 108 2.14 -0.43 4.49
C LEU A 108 3.36 -1.32 4.55
N THR A 109 4.26 -1.17 3.57
CA THR A 109 5.53 -1.87 3.53
C THR A 109 6.60 -1.01 4.19
N ILE A 110 7.25 -1.55 5.22
CA ILE A 110 8.36 -0.92 5.92
C ILE A 110 9.63 -1.66 5.55
N THR A 111 10.56 -0.96 4.92
CA THR A 111 11.84 -1.52 4.49
C THR A 111 12.98 -0.85 5.24
N GLN A 112 13.87 -1.65 5.85
CA GLN A 112 15.14 -1.14 6.35
C GLN A 112 16.16 -1.21 5.21
N GLU A 113 16.56 -0.05 4.71
CA GLU A 113 17.52 0.08 3.63
C GLU A 113 18.93 -0.28 4.11
N ASN A 114 19.65 -1.01 3.28
CA ASN A 114 21.03 -1.35 3.57
C ASN A 114 21.97 -0.23 3.08
N LYS A 115 23.06 0.00 3.81
CA LYS A 115 24.11 0.89 3.32
C LYS A 115 24.79 0.17 2.17
N LYS A 116 24.67 0.69 0.95
CA LYS A 116 25.32 0.16 -0.27
C LYS A 116 26.85 0.19 -0.11
N SER A 117 27.40 -0.83 0.54
CA SER A 117 28.83 -1.07 0.76
C SER A 117 29.24 -2.37 0.06
N ARG A 118 30.50 -2.47 -0.37
CA ARG A 118 31.03 -3.64 -1.10
C ARG A 118 31.03 -4.94 -0.28
N LEU A 119 30.88 -4.86 1.04
CA LEU A 119 30.81 -6.01 1.94
C LEU A 119 29.45 -6.02 2.64
N MET A 120 28.62 -6.97 2.22
CA MET A 120 27.32 -7.27 2.83
C MET A 120 27.55 -8.22 4.01
N SER A 121 27.47 -7.71 5.24
CA SER A 121 27.48 -8.56 6.44
C SER A 121 26.19 -8.38 7.22
N PHE A 122 25.55 -9.49 7.56
CA PHE A 122 24.40 -9.51 8.46
C PHE A 122 24.75 -8.86 9.81
N ASP A 123 23.88 -7.98 10.29
CA ASP A 123 24.03 -7.27 11.56
C ASP A 123 22.84 -7.59 12.47
N ASN A 124 23.07 -8.48 13.44
CA ASN A 124 22.05 -8.93 14.39
C ASN A 124 21.50 -7.79 15.28
N LYS A 125 22.24 -6.68 15.44
CA LYS A 125 21.74 -5.51 16.15
C LYS A 125 20.73 -4.76 15.29
N LYS A 126 21.04 -4.54 14.00
CA LYS A 126 20.09 -3.90 13.06
C LYS A 126 18.83 -4.73 12.87
N TRP A 127 18.96 -6.04 12.78
CA TRP A 127 17.82 -6.95 12.69
C TRP A 127 16.87 -6.80 13.88
N ARG A 128 17.41 -6.80 15.11
CA ARG A 128 16.59 -6.59 16.31
C ARG A 128 15.97 -5.19 16.36
N ASP A 129 16.70 -4.17 15.93
CA ASP A 129 16.16 -2.79 15.82
C ASP A 129 15.00 -2.72 14.81
N PHE A 130 15.12 -3.39 13.67
CA PHE A 130 14.05 -3.52 12.69
C PHE A 130 12.79 -4.13 13.30
N LEU A 131 12.90 -5.29 13.96
CA LEU A 131 11.75 -5.94 14.60
C LEU A 131 11.10 -5.06 15.69
N VAL A 132 11.90 -4.34 16.47
CA VAL A 132 11.38 -3.40 17.48
C VAL A 132 10.63 -2.24 16.82
N LYS A 133 11.19 -1.66 15.75
CA LYS A 133 10.57 -0.50 15.08
C LYS A 133 9.28 -0.85 14.36
N ILE A 134 9.23 -1.97 13.64
CA ILE A 134 7.99 -2.37 12.94
C ILE A 134 6.86 -2.63 13.96
N ARG A 135 7.17 -3.23 15.12
CA ARG A 135 6.18 -3.43 16.20
C ARG A 135 5.70 -2.11 16.79
N LYS A 136 6.61 -1.14 17.01
CA LYS A 136 6.22 0.22 17.42
C LYS A 136 5.29 0.89 16.41
N VAL A 137 5.51 0.72 15.11
CA VAL A 137 4.60 1.24 14.08
C VAL A 137 3.22 0.60 14.20
N GLN A 138 3.14 -0.72 14.40
CA GLN A 138 1.88 -1.41 14.65
C GLN A 138 1.17 -0.88 15.92
N ASP A 139 1.92 -0.65 16.99
CA ASP A 139 1.39 -0.06 18.23
C ASP A 139 0.83 1.35 17.98
N GLN A 140 1.54 2.20 17.23
CA GLN A 140 1.05 3.54 16.86
C GLN A 140 -0.24 3.49 16.04
N LEU A 141 -0.35 2.56 15.09
CA LEU A 141 -1.58 2.35 14.31
C LEU A 141 -2.72 1.89 15.23
N LYS A 142 -2.46 0.97 16.15
CA LYS A 142 -3.43 0.46 17.12
C LYS A 142 -3.91 1.55 18.08
N ASP A 143 -3.00 2.38 18.60
CA ASP A 143 -3.33 3.50 19.49
C ASP A 143 -4.22 4.53 18.78
N ALA A 144 -4.05 4.70 17.47
CA ALA A 144 -4.92 5.50 16.61
C ALA A 144 -6.23 4.78 16.20
N SER A 145 -6.53 3.63 16.81
CA SER A 145 -7.71 2.79 16.49
C SER A 145 -7.77 2.30 15.04
N ILE A 146 -6.62 2.21 14.36
CA ILE A 146 -6.53 1.67 13.01
C ILE A 146 -6.28 0.17 13.10
N LYS A 147 -7.21 -0.61 12.55
CA LYS A 147 -7.00 -2.05 12.41
C LYS A 147 -5.84 -2.30 11.45
N SER A 148 -4.83 -2.99 11.95
CA SER A 148 -3.66 -3.36 11.18
C SER A 148 -3.06 -4.68 11.65
N GLU A 149 -2.56 -5.46 10.71
CA GLU A 149 -1.92 -6.75 10.97
C GLU A 149 -0.76 -6.96 10.00
N PHE A 150 0.32 -7.56 10.50
CA PHE A 150 1.39 -8.01 9.63
C PHE A 150 0.93 -9.20 8.81
N LEU A 151 1.29 -9.19 7.53
CA LEU A 151 1.12 -10.37 6.68
C LEU A 151 2.06 -11.47 7.14
N GLY A 152 1.53 -12.68 7.31
CA GLY A 152 2.35 -13.88 7.51
C GLY A 152 3.08 -14.28 6.23
N LYS A 153 3.96 -15.29 6.29
CA LYS A 153 4.75 -15.75 5.13
C LYS A 153 3.90 -16.05 3.88
N GLN A 154 2.78 -16.76 4.05
CA GLN A 154 1.90 -17.14 2.94
C GLN A 154 1.18 -15.93 2.36
N GLU A 155 0.67 -15.03 3.22
CA GLU A 155 -0.04 -13.83 2.79
C GLU A 155 0.89 -12.83 2.10
N ALA A 156 2.10 -12.66 2.61
CA ALA A 156 3.13 -11.83 1.99
C ALA A 156 3.56 -12.38 0.63
N SER A 157 3.72 -13.71 0.50
CA SER A 157 4.04 -14.34 -0.79
C SER A 157 2.90 -14.13 -1.79
N LEU A 158 1.65 -14.37 -1.37
CA LEU A 158 0.48 -14.14 -2.22
C LEU A 158 0.33 -12.67 -2.62
N TYR A 159 0.60 -11.74 -1.69
CA TYR A 159 0.58 -10.30 -1.97
C TYR A 159 1.55 -9.94 -3.10
N VAL A 160 2.78 -10.46 -3.03
CA VAL A 160 3.79 -10.24 -4.07
C VAL A 160 3.37 -10.85 -5.40
N ASP A 161 2.87 -12.08 -5.41
CA ASP A 161 2.37 -12.73 -6.63
C ASP A 161 1.22 -11.93 -7.28
N ARG A 162 0.30 -11.40 -6.46
CA ARG A 162 -0.80 -10.54 -6.93
C ARG A 162 -0.28 -9.27 -7.58
N PHE A 163 0.76 -8.65 -7.01
CA PHE A 163 1.38 -7.46 -7.55
C PHE A 163 2.05 -7.74 -8.90
N PHE A 164 2.81 -8.84 -9.01
CA PHE A 164 3.45 -9.22 -10.29
C PHE A 164 2.43 -9.61 -11.37
N ALA A 165 1.34 -10.26 -10.99
CA ALA A 165 0.25 -10.60 -11.90
C ALA A 165 -0.68 -9.41 -12.20
N MET A 166 -0.52 -8.28 -11.51
CA MET A 166 -1.48 -7.17 -11.46
C MET A 166 -2.92 -7.69 -11.29
N ASN A 167 -3.13 -8.65 -10.38
CA ASN A 167 -4.42 -9.30 -10.13
C ASN A 167 -4.79 -9.27 -8.63
N PHE A 168 -5.61 -8.30 -8.26
CA PHE A 168 -6.09 -8.12 -6.89
C PHE A 168 -7.56 -8.53 -6.70
N ARG A 169 -8.21 -8.96 -7.79
CA ARG A 169 -9.63 -9.32 -7.83
C ARG A 169 -9.85 -10.81 -7.62
N ASP A 170 -9.10 -11.63 -8.36
CA ASP A 170 -9.46 -13.04 -8.51
C ASP A 170 -8.97 -13.88 -7.34
N LYS A 171 -9.71 -14.97 -7.08
CA LYS A 171 -9.36 -15.94 -6.03
C LYS A 171 -8.05 -16.66 -6.35
N MET A 172 -7.82 -16.99 -7.60
CA MET A 172 -6.60 -17.64 -8.08
C MET A 172 -5.75 -16.62 -8.85
N VAL A 173 -4.46 -16.57 -8.52
CA VAL A 173 -3.50 -15.75 -9.23
C VAL A 173 -2.80 -16.63 -10.26
N SER A 174 -2.77 -16.21 -11.51
CA SER A 174 -2.01 -16.87 -12.57
C SER A 174 -1.06 -15.88 -13.20
N MET A 175 0.19 -16.33 -13.40
CA MET A 175 1.22 -15.54 -14.04
C MET A 175 1.21 -15.81 -15.54
N THR A 176 1.32 -14.74 -16.33
CA THR A 176 1.48 -14.82 -17.78
C THR A 176 2.79 -14.15 -18.18
N GLY A 177 3.27 -14.41 -19.40
CA GLY A 177 4.46 -13.74 -19.92
C GLY A 177 4.23 -12.24 -20.08
N PHE A 178 5.28 -11.45 -19.88
CA PHE A 178 5.24 -10.01 -20.10
C PHE A 178 5.57 -9.65 -21.54
N LYS A 179 4.76 -8.79 -22.15
CA LYS A 179 5.07 -8.10 -23.40
C LYS A 179 5.22 -6.61 -23.11
N VAL A 180 6.46 -6.14 -23.00
CA VAL A 180 6.77 -4.76 -22.62
C VAL A 180 7.03 -3.93 -23.88
N ASP A 181 6.40 -2.77 -23.96
CA ASP A 181 6.72 -1.71 -24.92
C ASP A 181 7.01 -0.40 -24.17
N ASP A 182 7.21 0.70 -24.91
CA ASP A 182 7.61 1.99 -24.34
C ASP A 182 6.51 2.64 -23.47
N GLU A 183 5.25 2.20 -23.60
CA GLU A 183 4.11 2.80 -22.89
C GLU A 183 3.44 1.86 -21.89
N THR A 184 3.50 0.54 -22.11
CA THR A 184 2.69 -0.45 -21.41
C THR A 184 3.42 -1.77 -21.17
N ILE A 185 2.97 -2.48 -20.13
CA ILE A 185 3.33 -3.86 -19.83
C ILE A 185 2.10 -4.73 -20.10
N GLY A 186 2.11 -5.46 -21.21
CA GLY A 186 1.09 -6.45 -21.57
C GLY A 186 1.23 -7.74 -20.76
N MET A 187 0.11 -8.27 -20.26
CA MET A 187 -0.01 -9.48 -19.46
C MET A 187 -1.21 -10.29 -19.95
N GLY A 188 -0.99 -11.15 -20.96
CA GLY A 188 -2.09 -11.84 -21.65
C GLY A 188 -3.00 -10.86 -22.40
N ASP A 189 -4.28 -10.82 -22.01
CA ASP A 189 -5.29 -9.89 -22.50
C ASP A 189 -5.34 -8.55 -21.75
N ARG A 190 -4.59 -8.42 -20.64
CA ARG A 190 -4.53 -7.21 -19.81
C ARG A 190 -3.32 -6.36 -20.17
N ARG A 191 -3.42 -5.06 -19.87
CA ARG A 191 -2.31 -4.10 -20.02
C ARG A 191 -2.18 -3.29 -18.74
N CYS A 192 -0.96 -3.17 -18.25
CA CYS A 192 -0.59 -2.31 -17.15
C CYS A 192 0.11 -1.06 -17.70
N LYS A 193 -0.26 0.12 -17.18
CA LYS A 193 0.41 1.38 -17.48
C LYS A 193 0.79 2.06 -16.18
N VAL A 194 2.02 2.57 -16.12
CA VAL A 194 2.57 3.21 -14.93
C VAL A 194 2.66 4.70 -15.18
N TYR A 195 2.08 5.49 -14.28
CA TYR A 195 2.13 6.95 -14.33
C TYR A 195 2.95 7.46 -13.14
N SER A 196 4.00 8.21 -13.42
CA SER A 196 4.73 8.95 -12.39
C SER A 196 3.98 10.25 -12.11
N LEU A 197 3.68 10.52 -10.84
CA LEU A 197 3.08 11.78 -10.39
C LEU A 197 4.13 12.80 -9.95
N VAL A 198 5.41 12.56 -10.28
CA VAL A 198 6.50 13.49 -9.96
C VAL A 198 6.44 14.66 -10.94
N ASP A 199 6.19 15.86 -10.40
CA ASP A 199 6.41 17.11 -11.12
C ASP A 199 7.93 17.34 -11.21
N VAL A 200 8.51 17.03 -12.37
CA VAL A 200 9.94 17.23 -12.65
C VAL A 200 10.26 18.69 -12.98
N ASP A 201 9.24 19.50 -13.27
CA ASP A 201 9.37 20.88 -13.75
C ASP A 201 9.22 21.91 -12.62
N SER A 202 8.58 21.54 -11.50
CA SER A 202 8.47 22.36 -10.29
C SER A 202 9.27 21.79 -9.12
N ALA A 203 10.47 22.36 -8.90
CA ALA A 203 11.24 22.12 -7.68
C ALA A 203 10.69 22.86 -6.45
N ASN A 204 9.69 23.73 -6.64
CA ASN A 204 9.12 24.54 -5.56
C ASN A 204 8.08 23.71 -4.81
N LEU A 205 8.43 23.27 -3.60
CA LEU A 205 7.47 22.68 -2.68
C LEU A 205 6.51 23.77 -2.19
N PRO A 206 5.18 23.55 -2.22
CA PRO A 206 4.24 24.50 -1.64
C PRO A 206 4.52 24.68 -0.15
N THR A 207 4.44 25.93 0.32
CA THR A 207 4.66 26.27 1.73
C THR A 207 3.61 25.67 2.68
N GLN A 208 2.44 25.31 2.15
CA GLN A 208 1.38 24.63 2.89
C GLN A 208 0.67 23.64 1.96
N ILE A 209 0.51 22.40 2.44
CA ILE A 209 -0.29 21.36 1.79
C ILE A 209 -1.43 21.00 2.74
N ARG A 210 -2.65 20.94 2.22
CA ARG A 210 -3.79 20.38 2.94
C ARG A 210 -3.91 18.89 2.59
N PRO A 211 -4.27 18.02 3.54
CA PRO A 211 -4.40 16.60 3.27
C PRO A 211 -5.71 16.22 2.54
N PHE A 212 -6.51 17.20 2.14
CA PHE A 212 -7.78 17.03 1.45
C PHE A 212 -7.99 18.15 0.41
N THR A 213 -8.90 17.91 -0.52
CA THR A 213 -9.46 18.90 -1.44
C THR A 213 -10.98 18.96 -1.27
N ASN A 214 -11.65 19.97 -1.82
CA ASN A 214 -13.09 20.10 -1.76
C ASN A 214 -13.74 19.79 -3.11
N ILE A 215 -14.87 19.10 -3.09
CA ILE A 215 -15.77 18.95 -4.23
C ILE A 215 -17.11 19.59 -3.91
N GLU A 216 -17.77 20.13 -4.92
CA GLU A 216 -19.12 20.69 -4.79
C GLU A 216 -20.17 19.63 -5.13
N VAL A 217 -21.03 19.31 -4.17
CA VAL A 217 -22.16 18.39 -4.37
C VAL A 217 -23.43 19.11 -3.94
N ASN A 218 -24.36 19.34 -4.89
CA ASN A 218 -25.63 20.02 -4.64
C ASN A 218 -25.47 21.35 -3.88
N ASN A 219 -24.54 22.21 -4.31
CA ASN A 219 -24.18 23.50 -3.67
C ASN A 219 -23.60 23.39 -2.24
N THR A 220 -23.09 22.21 -1.88
CA THR A 220 -22.38 21.99 -0.61
C THR A 220 -20.95 21.53 -0.89
N SER A 221 -19.98 22.26 -0.34
CA SER A 221 -18.57 21.87 -0.38
C SER A 221 -18.33 20.69 0.57
N MET A 222 -17.87 19.57 0.02
CA MET A 222 -17.53 18.36 0.78
C MET A 222 -16.02 18.06 0.65
N PRO A 223 -15.31 17.85 1.77
CA PRO A 223 -13.91 17.50 1.74
C PRO A 223 -13.72 16.04 1.32
N VAL A 224 -12.78 15.82 0.41
CA VAL A 224 -12.41 14.51 -0.14
C VAL A 224 -10.89 14.37 -0.21
N ASP A 225 -10.41 13.14 -0.29
CA ASP A 225 -8.99 12.85 -0.47
C ASP A 225 -8.41 13.54 -1.72
N LEU A 226 -7.13 13.93 -1.67
CA LEU A 226 -6.42 14.58 -2.78
C LEU A 226 -6.46 13.75 -4.07
N VAL A 227 -6.52 12.42 -3.94
CA VAL A 227 -6.48 11.46 -5.04
C VAL A 227 -7.81 10.72 -5.16
N ALA A 228 -8.90 11.31 -4.66
CA ALA A 228 -10.24 10.70 -4.67
C ALA A 228 -10.74 10.27 -6.07
N LEU A 229 -10.15 10.81 -7.15
CA LEU A 229 -10.49 10.45 -8.53
C LEU A 229 -9.98 9.07 -8.96
N VAL A 230 -8.97 8.51 -8.29
CA VAL A 230 -8.30 7.26 -8.70
C VAL A 230 -9.27 6.07 -8.72
N ASP A 231 -10.30 6.06 -7.88
CA ASP A 231 -11.26 4.96 -7.82
C ASP A 231 -12.34 4.99 -8.94
N SER A 232 -12.36 6.08 -9.71
CA SER A 232 -13.38 6.37 -10.74
C SER A 232 -12.86 6.31 -12.17
N ILE A 233 -11.61 5.84 -12.37
CA ILE A 233 -11.00 5.73 -13.70
C ILE A 233 -11.80 4.71 -14.56
N PRO A 234 -12.41 5.14 -15.67
CA PRO A 234 -13.23 4.25 -16.50
C PRO A 234 -12.42 3.13 -17.14
N GLY A 235 -12.98 1.93 -17.19
CA GLY A 235 -12.41 0.77 -17.90
C GLY A 235 -11.18 0.15 -17.25
N VAL A 236 -10.85 0.53 -16.01
CA VAL A 236 -9.73 -0.06 -15.26
C VAL A 236 -10.22 -1.12 -14.28
N GLU A 237 -9.57 -2.29 -14.29
CA GLU A 237 -9.87 -3.38 -13.36
C GLU A 237 -9.30 -3.14 -11.97
N SER A 238 -8.05 -2.68 -11.89
CA SER A 238 -7.40 -2.33 -10.63
C SER A 238 -6.46 -1.13 -10.81
N VAL A 239 -6.43 -0.25 -9.82
CA VAL A 239 -5.47 0.85 -9.70
C VAL A 239 -4.65 0.63 -8.44
N VAL A 240 -3.33 0.75 -8.55
CA VAL A 240 -2.41 0.73 -7.41
C VAL A 240 -1.79 2.10 -7.27
N TYR A 241 -2.18 2.82 -6.22
CA TYR A 241 -1.58 4.09 -5.86
C TYR A 241 -0.41 3.87 -4.90
N ASN A 242 0.77 4.34 -5.29
CA ASN A 242 2.01 4.12 -4.54
C ASN A 242 2.52 5.44 -3.95
N GLN A 243 2.62 5.50 -2.62
CA GLN A 243 3.26 6.60 -1.89
C GLN A 243 4.51 6.08 -1.20
N ILE A 244 5.68 6.59 -1.61
CA ILE A 244 6.97 6.15 -1.09
C ILE A 244 7.65 7.34 -0.40
N ILE A 245 7.97 7.17 0.87
CA ILE A 245 8.74 8.12 1.67
C ILE A 245 10.03 7.41 2.07
N PHE A 246 11.16 7.98 1.68
CA PHE A 246 12.46 7.51 2.13
C PHE A 246 13.17 8.63 2.87
N VAL A 247 13.59 8.37 4.10
CA VAL A 247 14.40 9.31 4.89
C VAL A 247 15.87 8.90 4.73
N PRO A 248 16.64 9.59 3.87
CA PRO A 248 18.05 9.26 3.67
C PRO A 248 18.85 9.52 4.94
N ASN A 249 19.97 8.81 5.09
CA ASN A 249 20.92 9.08 6.17
C ASN A 249 21.37 10.55 6.08
N GLN A 250 21.20 11.31 7.17
CA GLN A 250 21.65 12.69 7.21
C GLN A 250 23.15 12.71 7.50
N LYS A 251 23.89 13.59 6.83
CA LYS A 251 25.26 13.87 7.23
C LYS A 251 25.20 14.55 8.60
N ARG A 252 25.86 13.97 9.60
CA ARG A 252 26.07 14.68 10.86
C ARG A 252 26.85 15.95 10.55
N GLU A 253 26.30 17.11 10.89
CA GLU A 253 27.09 18.32 10.93
C GLU A 253 28.23 18.10 11.92
N LEU A 254 29.47 18.29 11.45
CA LEU A 254 30.61 18.37 12.33
C LEU A 254 30.39 19.62 13.17
N ALA A 255 30.11 19.45 14.46
CA ALA A 255 30.11 20.56 15.39
C ALA A 255 31.47 21.26 15.30
N LEU A 256 31.46 22.57 15.05
CA LEU A 256 32.63 23.45 15.14
C LEU A 256 33.06 23.59 16.61
#